data_AF-A0A6C0HZB7-F1
#
_entry.id   AF-A0A6C0HZB7-F1
#
_cell.length_a   1.000
_cell.length_b   1.000
_cell.length_c   1.000
_cell.angle_alpha   90.00
_cell.angle_beta   90.00
_cell.angle_gamma   90.00
#
_symmetry.space_group_name_H-M   'P 1'
#
loop_
_entity.id
_entity.type
_entity.pdbx_description
1 polymer ?
#
loop_
_entity_poly.entity_id
_entity_poly.type
_entity_poly.pdbx_seq_one_letter_code
_entity_poly.pdbx_strand_id
1 'polypeptide(L)' 'MKEYIPIFLVSFVIGMVCVYFSPMEYKTVMVYPSPENVKKIQYKDKAGQCFDFSARLVDCTSDAKKIPVQ' A
#
# COMPACT_ATOMS: atom_id res chain seq x y z
N MET A 1 8.59 31.22 36.83
CA MET A 1 8.85 29.90 36.19
C MET A 1 7.63 28.98 36.13
N LYS A 2 6.55 29.21 36.90
CA LYS A 2 5.38 28.32 36.90
C LYS A 2 4.34 28.70 35.83
N GLU A 3 4.20 29.98 35.48
CA GLU A 3 3.18 30.44 34.52
C GLU A 3 3.39 30.02 33.06
N TYR A 4 4.62 29.75 32.58
CA TYR A 4 4.84 29.39 31.18
C TYR A 4 4.62 27.91 30.88
N ILE A 5 4.71 27.04 31.90
CA ILE A 5 4.53 25.59 31.77
C ILE A 5 3.12 25.22 31.27
N PRO A 6 2.02 25.78 31.81
CA PRO A 6 0.68 25.46 31.31
C PRO A 6 0.47 25.98 29.88
N ILE A 7 1.01 27.16 29.53
CA ILE A 7 0.89 27.73 28.18
C ILE A 7 1.61 26.84 27.15
N PHE A 8 2.79 26.34 27.51
CA PHE A 8 3.55 25.39 26.70
C PHE A 8 2.80 24.05 26.52
N LEU A 9 2.20 23.52 27.60
CA LEU A 9 1.44 22.26 27.53
C LEU A 9 0.20 22.41 26.64
N VAL A 10 -0.52 23.52 26.74
CA VAL A 10 -1.71 23.77 25.91
C VAL A 10 -1.33 23.89 24.43
N SER A 11 -0.29 24.67 24.10
CA SER A 11 0.15 24.80 22.70
C SER A 11 0.69 23.49 22.12
N PHE A 12 1.35 22.67 22.94
CA PHE A 12 1.85 21.36 22.55
C PHE A 12 0.72 20.36 22.25
N VAL A 13 -0.32 20.33 23.09
CA VAL A 13 -1.51 19.49 22.85
C VAL A 13 -2.23 19.93 21.58
N ILE A 14 -2.39 21.23 21.35
CA ILE A 14 -2.99 21.76 20.11
C ILE A 14 -2.16 21.32 18.90
N GLY A 15 -0.82 21.41 18.98
CA GLY A 15 0.08 20.95 17.91
C GLY A 15 -0.08 19.46 17.59
N MET A 16 -0.16 18.60 18.61
CA MET A 16 -0.40 17.16 18.42
C MET A 16 -1.73 16.89 17.73
N VAL A 17 -2.79 17.59 18.14
CA VAL A 17 -4.12 17.44 17.53
C VAL A 17 -4.09 17.82 16.05
N CYS A 18 -3.42 18.92 15.69
CA CYS A 18 -3.26 19.32 14.30
C CYS A 18 -2.53 18.26 13.45
N VAL A 19 -1.46 17.66 13.98
CA VAL A 19 -0.73 16.59 13.27
C VAL A 19 -1.59 15.34 13.14
N TYR A 20 -2.35 14.97 14.17
CA TYR A 20 -3.22 13.80 14.15
C TYR A 20 -4.32 13.87 13.07
N PHE A 21 -4.92 15.05 12.87
CA PHE A 21 -5.91 15.27 11.84
C PHE A 21 -5.34 15.55 10.45
N SER A 22 -4.03 15.79 10.34
CA SER A 22 -3.40 16.03 9.04
C SER A 22 -3.47 14.76 8.18
N PRO A 23 -3.98 14.86 6.94
CA PRO A 23 -4.08 13.70 6.07
C PRO A 23 -2.67 13.19 5.75
N MET A 24 -2.37 11.96 6.17
CA MET A 24 -1.19 11.23 5.71
C MET A 24 -1.45 10.79 4.27
N GLU A 25 -0.65 11.27 3.33
CA GLU A 25 -0.69 10.77 1.96
C GLU A 25 -0.21 9.32 1.93
N TYR A 26 -1.14 8.37 1.82
CA TYR A 26 -0.80 6.98 1.60
C TYR A 26 -0.29 6.80 0.18
N LYS A 27 1.02 6.59 0.04
CA LYS A 27 1.61 6.24 -1.26
C LYS A 27 1.26 4.78 -1.59
N THR A 28 0.30 4.59 -2.49
CA THR A 28 0.00 3.26 -3.03
C THR A 28 1.14 2.82 -3.94
N VAL A 29 1.87 1.77 -3.56
CA VAL A 29 2.92 1.18 -4.40
C VAL A 29 2.29 0.11 -5.29
N MET A 30 2.29 0.34 -6.61
CA MET A 30 1.81 -0.63 -7.60
C MET A 30 2.88 -1.72 -7.79
N VAL A 31 2.59 -2.94 -7.34
CA VAL A 31 3.48 -4.10 -7.48
C VAL A 31 2.84 -5.09 -8.45
N TYR A 32 3.59 -5.48 -9.48
CA TYR A 32 3.13 -6.49 -10.45
C TYR A 32 3.54 -7.90 -10.03
N PRO A 33 2.74 -8.92 -10.41
CA PRO A 33 3.08 -10.31 -10.17
C PRO A 33 4.36 -10.71 -10.93
N SER A 34 5.31 -11.25 -10.19
CA SER A 34 6.55 -11.87 -10.65
C SER A 34 6.66 -13.26 -10.02
N PRO A 35 7.25 -14.27 -10.70
CA PRO A 35 7.32 -15.65 -10.19
C PRO A 35 7.87 -15.79 -8.76
N GLU A 36 8.65 -14.83 -8.29
CA GLU A 36 9.19 -14.78 -6.93
C GLU A 36 8.24 -14.20 -5.87
N ASN A 37 7.35 -13.27 -6.26
CA ASN A 37 6.44 -12.57 -5.34
C ASN A 37 5.01 -13.13 -5.35
N VAL A 38 4.64 -13.97 -6.34
CA VAL A 38 3.28 -14.47 -6.53
C VAL A 38 2.69 -15.19 -5.31
N LYS A 39 3.55 -15.80 -4.49
CA LYS A 39 3.15 -16.57 -3.29
C LYS A 39 3.19 -15.76 -2.00
N LYS A 40 3.64 -14.50 -2.06
CA LYS A 40 3.90 -13.66 -0.87
C LYS A 40 2.88 -12.54 -0.70
N ILE A 41 2.24 -12.11 -1.79
CA ILE A 41 1.30 -10.99 -1.80
C ILE A 41 0.06 -11.32 -2.61
N GLN A 42 -1.09 -10.84 -2.15
CA GLN A 42 -2.38 -10.93 -2.83
C GLN A 42 -2.61 -9.67 -3.66
N TYR A 43 -3.16 -9.82 -4.86
CA TYR A 43 -3.37 -8.72 -5.79
C TYR A 43 -4.82 -8.26 -5.74
N LYS A 44 -5.03 -6.96 -5.85
CA LYS A 44 -6.36 -6.36 -5.88
C LYS A 44 -6.62 -5.80 -7.27
N ASP A 45 -7.74 -6.19 -7.88
CA ASP A 45 -8.12 -5.72 -9.20
C ASP A 45 -8.84 -4.37 -9.11
N LYS A 46 -9.17 -3.81 -10.27
CA LYS A 46 -9.96 -2.57 -10.37
C LYS A 46 -11.40 -2.73 -9.89
N ALA A 47 -11.92 -3.96 -9.83
CA ALA A 47 -13.25 -4.28 -9.30
C ALA A 47 -13.23 -4.53 -7.77
N GLY A 48 -12.08 -4.33 -7.12
CA GLY A 48 -11.90 -4.49 -5.68
C GLY A 48 -11.83 -5.93 -5.20
N GLN A 49 -11.72 -6.90 -6.10
CA GLN A 49 -11.59 -8.32 -5.78
C GLN A 49 -10.12 -8.65 -5.52
N CYS A 50 -9.89 -9.50 -4.52
CA CYS A 50 -8.54 -9.93 -4.15
C CYS A 50 -8.28 -11.35 -4.68
N PHE A 51 -7.15 -11.55 -5.35
CA PHE A 51 -6.81 -12.80 -6.04
C PHE A 51 -5.33 -13.13 -5.91
N ASP A 52 -5.04 -14.42 -5.91
CA ASP A 52 -3.68 -14.96 -5.91
C ASP A 52 -3.33 -15.44 -7.31
N PHE A 53 -2.15 -15.07 -7.78
CA PHE A 53 -1.62 -15.61 -9.02
C PHE A 53 -0.88 -16.92 -8.73
N SER A 54 -0.87 -17.83 -9.71
CA SER A 54 -0.04 -19.03 -9.67
C SER A 54 0.61 -19.22 -11.03
N ALA A 55 1.94 -19.23 -11.05
CA ALA A 55 2.70 -19.55 -12.25
C ALA A 55 3.05 -21.04 -12.25
N ARG A 56 2.84 -21.71 -13.39
CA ARG A 56 3.34 -23.05 -13.65
C ARG A 56 4.42 -22.96 -14.72
N LEU A 57 5.54 -23.66 -14.52
CA LEU A 57 6.48 -23.86 -15.63
C LEU A 57 5.80 -24.74 -16.68
N VAL A 58 5.89 -24.30 -17.93
CA VAL A 58 5.42 -25.01 -19.11
C VAL A 58 6.51 -24.94 -20.17
N ASP A 59 6.55 -25.93 -21.06
CA ASP A 59 7.44 -25.89 -22.20
C ASP A 59 7.01 -24.79 -23.17
N CYS A 60 7.98 -24.04 -23.71
CA CYS A 60 7.71 -22.99 -24.68
C CYS A 60 7.14 -23.61 -25.97
N THR A 61 5.84 -23.42 -26.20
CA THR A 61 5.16 -23.84 -27.42
C THR A 61 4.89 -22.63 -28.32
N SER A 62 4.82 -22.84 -29.63
CA SER A 62 4.62 -21.77 -30.63
C SER A 62 3.27 -21.07 -30.54
N ASP A 63 2.30 -21.65 -29.82
CA ASP A 63 0.93 -21.16 -29.66
C ASP A 63 0.74 -20.18 -28.49
N ALA A 64 1.83 -19.57 -28.01
CA ALA A 64 1.78 -18.63 -26.90
C ALA A 64 0.91 -17.40 -27.22
N LYS A 65 -0.21 -17.26 -26.51
CA LYS A 65 -1.11 -16.11 -26.64
C LYS A 65 -0.77 -15.05 -25.59
N LYS A 66 -0.54 -13.81 -26.04
CA LYS A 66 -0.31 -12.67 -25.14
C LYS A 66 -1.63 -12.25 -24.50
N ILE A 67 -1.76 -12.42 -23.19
CA ILE A 67 -2.93 -12.00 -22.42
C ILE A 67 -2.52 -10.78 -21.58
N PRO A 68 -3.19 -9.62 -21.73
CA PRO A 68 -2.91 -8.47 -20.88
C PRO A 68 -3.39 -8.74 -19.45
N VAL A 69 -2.58 -8.38 -18.47
CA VAL A 69 -2.98 -8.35 -17.05
C VAL A 69 -3.93 -7.16 -16.87
N GLN A 70 -5.16 -7.41 -16.38
CA GLN A 70 -6.25 -6.42 -16.29
C GLN A 70 -6.18 -5.54 -15.04
#